data_AF-X0PME8-F1
#
_entry.id   AF-X0PME8-F1
#
_cell.length_a   1.000
_cell.length_b   1.000
_cell.length_c   1.000
_cell.angle_alpha   90.00
_cell.angle_beta   90.00
_cell.angle_gamma   90.00
#
_symmetry.space_group_name_H-M   'P 1'
#
loop_
_entity.id
_entity.type
_entity.pdbx_description
1 polymer ?
#
loop_
_entity_poly.entity_id
_entity_poly.type
_entity_poly.pdbx_seq_one_letter_code
_entity_poly.pdbx_strand_id
1 'polypeptide(L)'
;MATLTAVADLDVWTASDDLVSMIIRATKYKTELSHQYPHEFALLTRVYAHDEQVPEKLRTEAFSILNTWAQQAQSMIINQVVDKLSLRPELDKKLVKRFLSITIQEISRQIQSYFEQHPEIKRMEDMTEIVNQVKTYMDILEHGIVK
;
A
#
# COMPACT_ATOMS: atom_id res chain seq x y z
N MET A 1 0.84 -24.84 6.45
CA MET A 1 -0.22 -24.09 5.73
C MET A 1 0.42 -22.87 5.09
N ALA A 2 0.09 -22.55 3.85
CA ALA A 2 0.55 -21.31 3.22
C ALA A 2 -0.07 -20.10 3.94
N THR A 3 0.73 -19.08 4.24
CA THR A 3 0.23 -17.81 4.80
C THR A 3 -0.38 -16.95 3.69
N LEU A 4 -1.17 -15.94 4.06
CA LEU A 4 -1.79 -15.00 3.10
C LEU A 4 -0.74 -14.33 2.18
N THR A 5 0.47 -14.12 2.70
CA THR A 5 1.64 -13.63 1.95
C THR A 5 2.17 -14.59 0.89
N ALA A 6 1.88 -15.89 0.98
CA ALA A 6 2.31 -16.91 0.03
C ALA A 6 1.33 -17.11 -1.14
N VAL A 7 0.12 -16.54 -1.04
CA VAL A 7 -0.92 -16.61 -2.09
C VAL A 7 -1.29 -15.25 -2.65
N ALA A 8 -0.84 -14.15 -2.03
CA ALA A 8 -1.02 -12.81 -2.56
C ALA A 8 -0.24 -12.66 -3.87
N ASP A 9 -0.94 -12.34 -4.95
CA ASP A 9 -0.31 -11.98 -6.22
C ASP A 9 0.40 -10.63 -6.08
N LEU A 10 1.72 -10.68 -5.89
CA LEU A 10 2.53 -9.47 -5.78
C LEU A 10 2.96 -8.90 -7.15
N ASP A 11 2.73 -9.64 -8.24
CA ASP A 11 3.11 -9.21 -9.59
C ASP A 11 2.29 -8.01 -10.05
N VAL A 12 1.10 -7.80 -9.47
CA VAL A 12 0.29 -6.59 -9.72
C VAL A 12 1.06 -5.30 -9.38
N TRP A 13 1.97 -5.35 -8.41
CA TRP A 13 2.89 -4.26 -8.10
C TRP A 13 4.18 -4.37 -8.90
N THR A 14 4.86 -5.52 -8.82
CA THR A 14 6.25 -5.65 -9.24
C THR A 14 6.45 -5.80 -10.73
N ALA A 15 5.41 -6.18 -11.50
CA ALA A 15 5.47 -6.28 -12.95
C ALA A 15 5.28 -4.94 -13.68
N SER A 16 5.17 -3.84 -12.95
CA SER A 16 4.99 -2.50 -13.52
C SER A 16 6.34 -1.91 -13.95
N ASP A 17 6.35 -1.17 -15.06
CA ASP A 17 7.54 -0.50 -15.59
C ASP A 17 7.86 0.81 -14.84
N ASP A 18 6.84 1.41 -14.22
CA ASP A 18 6.89 2.70 -13.56
C ASP A 18 6.04 2.73 -12.26
N LEU A 19 6.30 3.70 -11.40
CA LEU A 19 5.68 3.81 -10.08
C LEU A 19 4.20 4.23 -10.17
N VAL A 20 3.83 5.02 -11.17
CA VAL A 20 2.44 5.46 -11.35
C VAL A 20 1.56 4.29 -11.83
N SER A 21 2.01 3.56 -12.84
CA SER A 21 1.39 2.34 -13.35
C SER A 21 1.29 1.27 -12.27
N MET A 22 2.29 1.15 -11.39
CA MET A 22 2.21 0.29 -10.22
C MET A 22 1.01 0.60 -9.33
N ILE A 23 0.77 1.87 -9.01
CA ILE A 23 -0.38 2.27 -8.20
C ILE A 23 -1.69 2.03 -8.94
N ILE A 24 -1.76 2.33 -10.24
CA ILE A 24 -2.97 2.10 -11.04
C ILE A 24 -3.35 0.62 -11.05
N ARG A 25 -2.38 -0.27 -11.31
CA ARG A 25 -2.58 -1.73 -11.34
C ARG A 25 -2.96 -2.27 -9.97
N ALA A 26 -2.26 -1.86 -8.93
CA ALA A 26 -2.56 -2.25 -7.56
C ALA A 26 -3.96 -1.80 -7.11
N THR A 27 -4.36 -0.58 -7.44
CA THR A 27 -5.71 -0.07 -7.13
C THR A 27 -6.77 -0.88 -7.87
N LYS A 28 -6.59 -1.14 -9.16
CA LYS A 28 -7.52 -1.96 -9.95
C LYS A 28 -7.69 -3.35 -9.33
N TYR A 29 -6.58 -3.99 -8.98
CA TYR A 29 -6.60 -5.30 -8.33
C TYR A 29 -7.31 -5.27 -6.96
N LYS A 30 -7.03 -4.27 -6.11
CA LYS A 30 -7.73 -4.10 -4.83
C LYS A 30 -9.22 -3.83 -5.01
N THR A 31 -9.61 -3.09 -6.05
CA THR A 31 -11.01 -2.87 -6.41
C THR A 31 -11.71 -4.18 -6.76
N GLU A 32 -11.12 -4.99 -7.63
CA GLU A 32 -11.65 -6.31 -8.00
C GLU A 32 -11.79 -7.23 -6.77
N LEU A 33 -10.77 -7.26 -5.90
CA LEU A 33 -10.84 -8.00 -4.63
C LEU A 33 -11.93 -7.48 -3.69
N SER A 34 -12.13 -6.16 -3.60
CA SER A 34 -13.16 -5.58 -2.74
C SER A 34 -14.58 -5.95 -3.20
N HIS A 35 -14.78 -6.17 -4.50
CA HIS A 35 -16.03 -6.70 -5.05
C HIS A 35 -16.19 -8.20 -4.80
N GLN A 36 -15.11 -8.97 -4.93
CA GLN A 36 -15.13 -10.41 -4.73
C GLN A 36 -15.29 -10.82 -3.26
N TYR A 37 -14.70 -10.05 -2.34
CA TYR A 37 -14.62 -10.32 -0.90
C TYR A 37 -15.03 -9.09 -0.06
N PRO A 38 -16.28 -8.62 -0.17
CA PRO A 38 -16.72 -7.36 0.42
C PRO A 38 -16.73 -7.37 1.95
N HIS A 39 -16.97 -8.53 2.58
CA HIS A 39 -16.98 -8.64 4.04
C HIS A 39 -15.57 -8.61 4.62
N GLU A 40 -14.64 -9.32 3.99
CA GLU A 40 -13.23 -9.34 4.32
C GLU A 40 -12.62 -7.96 4.13
N PHE A 41 -12.96 -7.27 3.04
CA PHE A 41 -12.51 -5.90 2.80
C PHE A 41 -13.02 -4.95 3.90
N ALA A 42 -14.31 -5.00 4.24
CA ALA A 42 -14.88 -4.18 5.32
C ALA A 42 -14.27 -4.50 6.70
N LEU A 43 -13.89 -5.76 6.95
CA LEU A 43 -13.16 -6.12 8.16
C LEU A 43 -11.76 -5.52 8.16
N LEU A 44 -11.03 -5.62 7.04
CA LEU A 44 -9.68 -5.10 6.90
C LEU A 44 -9.63 -3.58 7.05
N THR A 45 -10.60 -2.83 6.50
CA THR A 45 -10.64 -1.37 6.67
C THR A 45 -10.85 -0.99 8.13
N ARG A 46 -11.70 -1.70 8.89
CA ARG A 46 -11.87 -1.47 10.34
C ARG A 46 -10.63 -1.79 11.16
N VAL A 47 -9.93 -2.88 10.83
CA VAL A 47 -8.65 -3.22 11.47
C VAL A 47 -7.63 -2.12 11.21
N TYR A 48 -7.55 -1.64 9.97
CA TYR A 48 -6.62 -0.59 9.57
C TYR A 48 -6.94 0.77 10.20
N ALA A 49 -8.24 1.12 10.30
CA ALA A 49 -8.74 2.33 10.97
C ALA A 49 -8.60 2.29 12.49
N HIS A 50 -8.15 1.17 13.06
CA HIS A 50 -8.07 0.98 14.51
C HIS A 50 -9.42 1.28 15.20
N ASP A 51 -10.49 0.65 14.71
CA ASP A 51 -11.89 0.86 15.15
C ASP A 51 -12.06 0.76 16.68
N GLU A 52 -12.49 1.86 17.31
CA GLU A 52 -12.65 1.97 18.77
C GLU A 52 -13.75 1.07 19.34
N GLN A 53 -14.66 0.55 18.52
CA GLN A 53 -15.70 -0.39 18.94
C GLN A 53 -15.15 -1.80 19.24
N VAL A 54 -13.93 -2.09 18.79
CA VAL A 54 -13.25 -3.36 19.05
C VAL A 54 -12.48 -3.26 20.36
N PRO A 55 -12.54 -4.28 21.26
CA PRO A 55 -11.75 -4.30 22.48
C PRO A 55 -10.26 -4.05 22.21
N GLU A 56 -9.65 -3.15 22.97
CA GLU A 56 -8.31 -2.60 22.75
C GLU A 56 -7.25 -3.69 22.49
N LYS A 57 -7.27 -4.76 23.28
CA LYS A 57 -6.34 -5.88 23.12
C LYS A 57 -6.46 -6.53 21.74
N LEU A 58 -7.68 -6.86 21.33
CA LEU A 58 -7.93 -7.53 20.04
C LEU A 58 -7.61 -6.61 18.87
N ARG A 59 -7.98 -5.33 18.98
CA ARG A 59 -7.67 -4.29 17.99
C ARG A 59 -6.17 -4.13 17.78
N THR A 60 -5.41 -4.08 18.87
CA THR A 60 -3.95 -3.96 18.85
C THR A 60 -3.29 -5.19 18.24
N GLU A 61 -3.72 -6.38 18.62
CA GLU A 61 -3.20 -7.64 18.07
C GLU A 61 -3.48 -7.75 16.56
N ALA A 62 -4.72 -7.49 16.12
CA ALA A 62 -5.11 -7.54 14.71
C ALA A 62 -4.33 -6.52 13.87
N PHE A 63 -4.20 -5.28 14.35
CA PHE A 63 -3.43 -4.24 13.66
C PHE A 63 -1.94 -4.62 13.57
N SER A 64 -1.35 -5.18 14.62
CA SER A 64 0.06 -5.61 14.64
C SER A 64 0.33 -6.71 13.61
N ILE A 65 -0.56 -7.69 13.48
CA ILE A 65 -0.47 -8.75 12.46
C ILE A 65 -0.53 -8.14 11.06
N LEU A 66 -1.53 -7.31 10.79
CA LEU A 66 -1.71 -6.65 9.50
C LEU A 66 -0.50 -5.79 9.12
N ASN A 67 0.00 -4.98 10.06
CA ASN A 67 1.15 -4.10 9.84
C ASN A 67 2.42 -4.91 9.55
N THR A 68 2.63 -6.03 10.25
CA THR A 68 3.78 -6.92 10.00
C THR A 68 3.76 -7.46 8.57
N TRP A 69 2.60 -7.92 8.09
CA TRP A 69 2.44 -8.41 6.73
C TRP A 69 2.62 -7.29 5.70
N ALA A 70 2.07 -6.10 5.95
CA ALA A 70 2.24 -4.94 5.09
C ALA A 70 3.72 -4.55 4.95
N GLN A 71 4.49 -4.54 6.04
CA GLN A 71 5.92 -4.23 6.02
C GLN A 71 6.74 -5.26 5.23
N GLN A 72 6.41 -6.55 5.34
CA GLN A 72 7.06 -7.61 4.57
C GLN A 72 6.80 -7.44 3.07
N ALA A 73 5.54 -7.23 2.68
CA ALA A 73 5.16 -6.99 1.29
C ALA A 73 5.82 -5.72 0.74
N GLN A 74 5.79 -4.61 1.49
CA GLN A 74 6.43 -3.36 1.12
C GLN A 74 7.92 -3.54 0.84
N SER A 75 8.66 -4.21 1.74
CA SER A 75 10.09 -4.44 1.55
C SER A 75 10.38 -5.24 0.28
N MET A 76 9.58 -6.28 -0.01
CA MET A 76 9.73 -7.07 -1.23
C MET A 76 9.44 -6.23 -2.48
N ILE A 77 8.34 -5.48 -2.50
CA ILE A 77 7.90 -4.65 -3.63
C ILE A 77 8.94 -3.57 -3.92
N ILE A 78 9.38 -2.80 -2.92
CA ILE A 78 10.38 -1.74 -3.09
C ILE A 78 11.67 -2.32 -3.68
N ASN A 79 12.13 -3.47 -3.18
CA ASN A 79 13.33 -4.10 -3.70
C ASN A 79 13.21 -4.41 -5.19
N GLN A 80 12.13 -5.10 -5.58
CA GLN A 80 11.95 -5.51 -6.97
C GLN A 80 11.71 -4.33 -7.92
N VAL A 81 10.91 -3.35 -7.51
CA VAL A 81 10.58 -2.20 -8.36
C VAL A 81 11.80 -1.32 -8.58
N VAL A 82 12.52 -0.94 -7.52
CA VAL A 82 13.71 -0.09 -7.65
C VAL A 82 14.83 -0.78 -8.44
N ASP A 83 14.89 -2.11 -8.41
CA ASP A 83 15.88 -2.84 -9.20
C ASP A 83 15.60 -2.81 -10.72
N LYS A 84 14.37 -2.50 -11.14
CA LYS A 84 13.97 -2.33 -12.54
C LYS A 84 14.07 -0.90 -13.05
N LEU A 85 13.96 0.09 -12.17
CA LEU A 85 13.96 1.50 -12.56
C LEU A 85 15.31 1.94 -13.13
N SER A 86 15.28 2.72 -14.21
CA SER A 86 16.44 3.39 -14.79
C SER A 86 16.80 4.64 -13.99
N LEU A 87 17.34 4.44 -12.78
CA LEU A 87 17.68 5.52 -11.86
C LEU A 87 18.70 6.50 -12.47
N ARG A 88 18.59 7.77 -12.07
CA ARG A 88 19.60 8.80 -12.32
C ARG A 88 20.98 8.32 -11.83
N PRO A 89 22.05 8.52 -12.62
CA PRO A 89 23.35 7.87 -12.38
C PRO A 89 24.04 8.32 -11.09
N GLU A 90 23.72 9.52 -10.59
CA GLU A 90 24.25 10.09 -9.35
C GLU A 90 23.58 9.57 -8.07
N LEU A 91 22.46 8.84 -8.19
CA LEU A 91 21.71 8.37 -7.03
C LEU A 91 22.21 7.01 -6.53
N ASP A 92 22.43 6.93 -5.22
CA ASP A 92 22.68 5.64 -4.56
C ASP A 92 21.37 4.85 -4.42
N LYS A 93 21.36 3.63 -4.98
CA LYS A 93 20.19 2.76 -4.99
C LYS A 93 19.67 2.43 -3.58
N LYS A 94 20.54 2.28 -2.57
CA LYS A 94 20.11 1.98 -1.20
C LYS A 94 19.41 3.19 -0.58
N LEU A 95 19.91 4.39 -0.85
CA LEU A 95 19.26 5.64 -0.44
C LEU A 95 17.89 5.80 -1.11
N VAL A 96 17.74 5.45 -2.40
CA VAL A 96 16.44 5.47 -3.09
C VAL A 96 15.46 4.49 -2.45
N LYS A 97 15.88 3.23 -2.19
CA LYS A 97 15.03 2.24 -1.50
C LYS A 97 14.59 2.71 -0.11
N ARG A 98 15.51 3.32 0.65
CA ARG A 98 15.21 3.90 1.96
C ARG A 98 14.23 5.07 1.87
N PHE A 99 14.43 5.97 0.91
CA PHE A 99 13.57 7.12 0.69
C PHE A 99 12.15 6.69 0.35
N LEU A 100 11.97 5.77 -0.61
CA LEU A 100 10.67 5.19 -0.93
C LEU A 100 10.01 4.52 0.28
N SER A 101 10.79 3.84 1.13
CA SER A 101 10.26 3.22 2.34
C SER A 101 9.67 4.24 3.31
N ILE A 102 10.35 5.38 3.49
CA ILE A 102 9.88 6.49 4.33
C ILE A 102 8.61 7.10 3.72
N THR A 103 8.60 7.34 2.41
CA THR A 103 7.44 7.91 1.73
C THR A 103 6.21 7.01 1.83
N ILE A 104 6.37 5.69 1.64
CA ILE A 104 5.26 4.73 1.77
C ILE A 104 4.76 4.65 3.21
N GLN A 105 5.64 4.76 4.20
CA GLN A 105 5.24 4.80 5.61
C GLN A 105 4.40 6.05 5.92
N GLU A 106 4.80 7.20 5.39
CA GLU A 106 4.03 8.45 5.54
C GLU A 106 2.68 8.39 4.83
N ILE A 107 2.63 7.84 3.61
CA ILE A 107 1.38 7.59 2.88
C ILE A 107 0.46 6.67 3.69
N SER A 108 1.00 5.60 4.28
CA SER A 108 0.23 4.66 5.10
C SER A 108 -0.40 5.35 6.32
N ARG A 109 0.36 6.24 6.98
CA ARG A 109 -0.15 7.06 8.09
C ARG A 109 -1.28 7.99 7.66
N GLN A 110 -1.16 8.60 6.48
CA GLN A 110 -2.22 9.45 5.92
C GLN A 110 -3.47 8.65 5.58
N ILE A 111 -3.32 7.48 4.95
CA ILE A 111 -4.43 6.56 4.65
C ILE A 111 -5.12 6.12 5.94
N GLN A 112 -4.37 5.83 7.01
CA GLN A 112 -4.96 5.45 8.29
C GLN A 112 -5.81 6.59 8.86
N SER A 113 -5.29 7.81 8.89
CA SER A 113 -6.05 8.97 9.35
C SER A 113 -7.27 9.26 8.49
N TYR A 114 -7.17 9.02 7.18
CA TYR A 114 -8.30 9.11 6.26
C TYR A 114 -9.41 8.12 6.65
N PHE A 115 -9.08 6.86 6.95
CA PHE A 115 -10.09 5.89 7.40
C PHE A 115 -10.71 6.20 8.76
N GLU A 116 -9.94 6.79 9.69
CA GLU A 116 -10.47 7.26 10.98
C GLU A 116 -11.51 8.38 10.78
N GLN A 117 -11.28 9.26 9.80
CA GLN A 117 -12.18 10.38 9.47
C GLN A 117 -13.38 9.96 8.61
N HIS A 118 -13.27 8.82 7.92
CA HIS A 118 -14.27 8.32 6.97
C HIS A 118 -14.73 6.88 7.30
N PRO A 119 -15.38 6.65 8.47
CA PRO A 119 -15.84 5.33 8.90
C PRO A 119 -16.92 4.71 7.99
N GLU A 120 -17.52 5.51 7.11
CA GLU A 120 -18.49 5.07 6.10
C GLU A 120 -17.85 4.27 4.94
N ILE A 121 -16.54 4.42 4.72
CA ILE A 121 -15.83 3.80 3.61
C ILE A 121 -15.79 2.28 3.78
N LYS A 122 -16.31 1.58 2.78
CA LYS A 122 -16.40 0.11 2.79
C LYS A 122 -15.84 -0.53 1.55
N ARG A 123 -15.50 0.25 0.52
CA ARG A 123 -14.99 -0.25 -0.75
C ARG A 123 -13.92 0.67 -1.32
N MET A 124 -13.19 0.15 -2.31
CA MET A 124 -12.12 0.91 -2.97
C MET A 124 -12.64 2.08 -3.81
N GLU A 125 -13.85 2.01 -4.36
CA GLU A 125 -14.44 3.08 -5.18
C GLU A 125 -14.60 4.38 -4.37
N ASP A 126 -14.88 4.25 -3.08
CA ASP A 126 -15.06 5.36 -2.15
C ASP A 126 -13.73 6.10 -1.88
N MET A 127 -12.59 5.50 -2.24
CA MET A 127 -11.24 5.99 -1.93
C MET A 127 -10.60 6.77 -3.09
N THR A 128 -11.39 7.26 -4.04
CA THR A 128 -10.88 7.91 -5.25
C THR A 128 -9.94 9.09 -4.93
N GLU A 129 -10.26 9.89 -3.91
CA GLU A 129 -9.44 11.03 -3.47
C GLU A 129 -8.04 10.59 -3.02
N ILE A 130 -7.96 9.70 -2.04
CA ILE A 130 -6.67 9.25 -1.50
C ILE A 130 -5.87 8.47 -2.54
N VAL A 131 -6.51 7.70 -3.42
CA VAL A 131 -5.84 7.02 -4.55
C VAL A 131 -5.19 8.04 -5.48
N ASN A 132 -5.90 9.12 -5.83
CA ASN A 132 -5.33 10.17 -6.68
C ASN A 132 -4.14 10.86 -6.01
N GLN A 133 -4.22 11.09 -4.70
CA GLN A 133 -3.11 11.65 -3.93
C GLN A 133 -1.87 10.72 -3.95
N VAL A 134 -2.06 9.41 -3.73
CA VAL A 134 -0.97 8.43 -3.80
C VAL A 134 -0.34 8.39 -5.20
N LYS A 135 -1.15 8.46 -6.26
CA LYS A 135 -0.64 8.54 -7.64
C LYS A 135 0.24 9.77 -7.83
N THR A 136 -0.20 10.94 -7.37
CA THR A 136 0.58 12.18 -7.45
C THR A 136 1.90 12.06 -6.68
N TYR A 137 1.91 11.43 -5.51
CA TYR A 137 3.16 11.17 -4.79
C TYR A 137 4.11 10.29 -5.60
N MET A 138 3.62 9.21 -6.20
CA MET A 138 4.47 8.34 -7.02
C MET A 138 4.99 9.04 -8.28
N ASP A 139 4.17 9.88 -8.91
CA ASP A 139 4.56 10.69 -10.06
C ASP A 139 5.72 11.65 -9.71
N ILE A 140 5.60 12.39 -8.60
CA ILE A 140 6.64 13.29 -8.10
C ILE A 140 7.93 12.51 -7.79
N LEU A 141 7.80 11.35 -7.13
CA LEU A 141 8.95 10.52 -6.79
C LEU A 141 9.67 10.01 -8.02
N GLU A 142 8.92 9.51 -9.01
CA GLU A 142 9.46 8.96 -10.24
C GLU A 142 10.25 10.01 -11.02
N HIS A 143 9.67 11.18 -11.25
CA HIS A 143 10.34 12.30 -11.90
C HIS A 143 11.60 12.77 -11.15
N GLY A 144 11.66 12.56 -9.82
CA GLY A 144 12.82 12.90 -9.02
C GLY A 144 13.99 11.92 -9.14
N ILE A 145 13.72 10.64 -9.42
CA ILE A 145 14.69 9.54 -9.29
C ILE A 145 15.03 8.81 -10.60
N VAL A 146 14.13 8.82 -11.58
CA VAL A 146 14.30 8.18 -12.89
C VAL A 146 14.92 9.18 -13.88
N LYS A 147 15.64 8.66 -14.89
CA LYS A 147 16.26 9.44 -15.96
C LYS A 147 15.27 9.96 -16.99
#